data_AF-A0A833T165-F1
#
_entry.id   AF-A0A833T165-F1
#
_cell.length_a   1.000
_cell.length_b   1.000
_cell.length_c   1.000
_cell.angle_alpha   90.00
_cell.angle_beta   90.00
_cell.angle_gamma   90.00
#
_symmetry.space_group_name_H-M   'P 1'
#
loop_
_entity.id
_entity.type
_entity.pdbx_description
1 polymer ?
#
loop_
_entity_poly.entity_id
_entity_poly.type
_entity_poly.pdbx_seq_one_letter_code
_entity_poly.pdbx_strand_id
1 'polypeptide(L)'
;MEFRALPLADEASERLKQLTRSFKVCYGRPPTGVARAPGRVNLIGEHVDYEGYAVLPMAIEQSIYVAFNMLKRSSTGGIVLSVANAKSQYKTVTLSLSEKEQQTLKQQGATWASYVLCGVMGVQDAHPDSFKGQNIELQMFVDGDIPAGCGLSSSSALVVASALATSSALQLSMTRAELAELCRRAEHRVGTMGGGMDQAAACLAQRGVALHLDFSSTPPISKPVNVPDAAAGVTFVVANSFVVAEKAVDAATHFNKRVVECALAAKMIAKKAGINDWEKITRLVDVHKSLKGRISYRELQELASSSCPLKEYSAAEIEVELGKPILELFRGSSLEAAVMAVVASASSFKLQQRALHVWSEAERVEHFQELCAALAEEGERLLEDATLQNQLRSLGEVMSASHQSCKSLYECSCPELDALADAAMAAGALGARLTGAGWGGCIVALVRKTEVRQFMDLIRSSYYNQRQISTSDALNAMFESAPAPGADIYTMGLK
;
A
#
# COMPACT_ATOMS: atom_id res chain seq x y z
N MET A 1 0.92 -19.42 6.84
CA MET A 1 2.36 -19.72 6.97
C MET A 1 2.94 -18.87 8.08
N GLU A 2 3.73 -19.47 8.96
CA GLU A 2 4.50 -18.76 9.99
C GLU A 2 5.76 -18.12 9.38
N PHE A 3 6.37 -17.17 10.10
CA PHE A 3 7.65 -16.58 9.70
C PHE A 3 8.79 -17.58 9.95
N ARG A 4 9.66 -17.76 8.95
CA ARG A 4 10.87 -18.57 9.11
C ARG A 4 12.02 -17.66 9.56
N ALA A 5 12.67 -18.01 10.68
CA ALA A 5 13.89 -17.36 11.09
C ALA A 5 15.05 -17.77 10.16
N LEU A 6 15.69 -16.78 9.55
CA LEU A 6 16.87 -16.94 8.71
C LEU A 6 18.13 -16.63 9.53
N PRO A 7 19.26 -17.33 9.28
CA PRO A 7 20.48 -17.07 10.03
C PRO A 7 21.08 -15.72 9.62
N LEU A 8 21.42 -14.90 10.62
CA LEU A 8 22.27 -13.71 10.44
C LEU A 8 23.75 -14.15 10.48
N ALA A 9 24.18 -14.91 9.47
CA ALA A 9 25.53 -15.51 9.37
C ALA A 9 26.51 -14.66 8.53
N ASP A 10 27.75 -15.10 8.38
CA ASP A 10 28.78 -14.44 7.55
C ASP A 10 28.40 -14.36 6.06
N GLU A 11 27.45 -15.17 5.60
CA GLU A 11 26.87 -15.11 4.24
C GLU A 11 25.74 -14.07 4.11
N ALA A 12 25.39 -13.35 5.19
CA ALA A 12 24.41 -12.26 5.12
C ALA A 12 24.86 -11.18 4.12
N SER A 13 23.88 -10.57 3.45
CA SER A 13 24.14 -9.49 2.49
C SER A 13 24.93 -8.35 3.14
N GLU A 14 25.74 -7.62 2.36
CA GLU A 14 26.54 -6.51 2.89
C GLU A 14 25.67 -5.47 3.60
N ARG A 15 24.42 -5.30 3.16
CA ARG A 15 23.44 -4.45 3.83
C ARG A 15 23.14 -4.90 5.27
N LEU A 16 22.87 -6.18 5.48
CA LEU A 16 22.61 -6.71 6.83
C LEU A 16 23.83 -6.55 7.74
N LYS A 17 25.04 -6.73 7.19
CA LYS A 17 26.30 -6.48 7.92
C LYS A 17 26.47 -5.01 8.29
N GLN A 18 26.25 -4.09 7.34
CA GLN A 18 26.31 -2.64 7.58
C GLN A 18 25.28 -2.19 8.61
N LEU A 19 24.04 -2.69 8.53
CA LEU A 19 22.98 -2.41 9.50
C LEU A 19 23.37 -2.87 10.91
N THR A 20 23.89 -4.09 11.04
CA THR A 20 24.35 -4.68 12.31
C THR A 20 25.50 -3.86 12.93
N ARG A 21 26.46 -3.43 12.10
CA ARG A 21 27.55 -2.54 12.53
C ARG A 21 27.01 -1.19 13.01
N SER A 22 26.10 -0.57 12.25
CA SER A 22 25.51 0.74 12.57
C SER A 22 24.67 0.68 13.84
N PHE A 23 23.89 -0.39 14.03
CA PHE A 23 23.18 -0.67 15.26
C PHE A 23 24.15 -0.75 16.45
N LYS A 24 25.26 -1.49 16.31
CA LYS A 24 26.27 -1.63 17.37
C LYS A 24 26.94 -0.31 17.71
N VAL A 25 27.21 0.55 16.72
CA VAL A 25 27.72 1.90 16.94
C VAL A 25 26.69 2.75 17.70
N CYS A 26 25.42 2.67 17.33
CA CYS A 26 24.34 3.46 17.94
C CYS A 26 24.02 3.04 19.39
N TYR A 27 23.95 1.74 19.68
CA TYR A 27 23.46 1.20 20.96
C TYR A 27 24.53 0.48 21.80
N GLY A 28 25.78 0.44 21.32
CA GLY A 28 26.93 -0.15 22.03
C GLY A 28 26.97 -1.68 22.07
N ARG A 29 26.04 -2.37 21.40
CA ARG A 29 25.91 -3.84 21.40
C ARG A 29 25.32 -4.34 20.07
N PRO A 30 25.61 -5.57 19.64
CA PRO A 30 24.96 -6.13 18.44
C PRO A 30 23.44 -6.28 18.63
N PRO A 31 22.65 -6.24 17.55
CA PRO A 31 21.23 -6.56 17.61
C PRO A 31 21.00 -8.06 17.84
N THR A 32 19.88 -8.41 18.48
CA THR A 32 19.42 -9.80 18.64
C THR A 32 18.82 -10.35 17.35
N GLY A 33 18.31 -9.49 16.48
CA GLY A 33 17.78 -9.85 15.17
C GLY A 33 17.52 -8.64 14.28
N VAL A 34 17.12 -8.93 13.04
CA VAL A 34 16.73 -7.94 12.03
C VAL A 34 15.41 -8.39 11.40
N ALA A 35 14.37 -7.56 11.47
CA ALA A 35 13.15 -7.77 10.71
C ALA A 35 13.27 -7.04 9.35
N ARG A 36 12.87 -7.71 8.27
CA ARG A 36 12.77 -7.13 6.92
C ARG A 36 11.32 -7.16 6.48
N ALA A 37 10.85 -6.06 5.89
CA ALA A 37 9.60 -6.05 5.13
C ALA A 37 9.80 -5.35 3.77
N PRO A 38 9.39 -5.96 2.65
CA PRO A 38 9.51 -5.34 1.34
C PRO A 38 8.48 -4.23 1.13
N GLY A 39 8.78 -3.33 0.22
CA GLY A 39 7.77 -2.48 -0.42
C GLY A 39 6.94 -3.29 -1.42
N ARG A 40 6.07 -2.60 -2.15
CA ARG A 40 5.24 -3.25 -3.18
C ARG A 40 4.89 -2.31 -4.32
N VAL A 41 4.64 -2.89 -5.48
CA VAL A 41 3.93 -2.25 -6.58
C VAL A 41 2.56 -2.89 -6.71
N ASN A 42 1.55 -2.09 -7.02
CA ASN A 42 0.25 -2.60 -7.39
C ASN A 42 0.17 -2.68 -8.92
N LEU A 43 0.01 -3.89 -9.46
CA LEU A 43 -0.04 -4.05 -10.93
C LEU A 43 -1.39 -3.54 -11.45
N ILE A 44 -2.46 -3.74 -10.70
CA ILE A 44 -3.79 -3.18 -10.97
C ILE A 44 -4.70 -3.25 -9.74
N GLY A 45 -5.74 -2.41 -9.67
CA GLY A 45 -6.66 -2.37 -8.53
C GLY A 45 -6.41 -1.20 -7.61
N GLU A 46 -6.25 0.01 -8.14
CA GLU A 46 -6.01 1.17 -7.28
C GLU A 46 -7.26 1.67 -6.59
N HIS A 47 -7.12 2.05 -5.31
CA HIS A 47 -8.21 2.67 -4.56
C HIS A 47 -9.48 1.83 -4.39
N VAL A 48 -9.37 0.51 -4.53
CA VAL A 48 -10.49 -0.43 -4.34
C VAL A 48 -10.32 -1.37 -3.13
N ASP A 49 -9.14 -1.39 -2.51
CA ASP A 49 -8.82 -2.29 -1.39
C ASP A 49 -9.61 -1.93 -0.12
N TYR A 50 -9.69 -0.66 0.26
CA TYR A 50 -10.56 -0.21 1.37
C TYR A 50 -12.06 -0.28 1.04
N GLU A 51 -12.40 -0.30 -0.25
CA GLU A 51 -13.78 -0.57 -0.69
C GLU A 51 -14.13 -2.06 -0.60
N GLY A 52 -13.15 -2.93 -0.34
CA GLY A 52 -13.34 -4.37 -0.14
C GLY A 52 -13.33 -5.19 -1.44
N TYR A 53 -12.81 -4.65 -2.54
CA TYR A 53 -12.60 -5.40 -3.78
C TYR A 53 -11.19 -6.00 -3.84
N ALA A 54 -11.00 -6.88 -4.82
CA ALA A 54 -9.70 -7.48 -5.07
C ALA A 54 -8.70 -6.51 -5.69
N VAL A 55 -7.41 -6.74 -5.42
CA VAL A 55 -6.26 -6.03 -6.00
C VAL A 55 -5.17 -7.02 -6.37
N LEU A 56 -4.24 -6.61 -7.24
CA LEU A 56 -3.19 -7.49 -7.75
C LEU A 56 -1.77 -6.90 -7.59
N PRO A 57 -1.22 -6.81 -6.36
CA PRO A 57 0.14 -6.34 -6.14
C PRO A 57 1.19 -7.45 -6.23
N MET A 58 2.44 -7.02 -6.30
CA MET A 58 3.61 -7.84 -5.99
C MET A 58 4.57 -7.07 -5.07
N ALA A 59 5.26 -7.79 -4.18
CA ALA A 59 6.36 -7.20 -3.42
C ALA A 59 7.56 -6.90 -4.34
N ILE A 60 8.29 -5.84 -4.02
CA ILE A 60 9.55 -5.48 -4.69
C ILE A 60 10.75 -5.88 -3.82
N GLU A 61 11.95 -5.91 -4.40
CA GLU A 61 13.17 -6.27 -3.65
C GLU A 61 13.52 -5.20 -2.60
N GLN A 62 13.28 -3.92 -2.91
CA GLN A 62 13.51 -2.81 -1.96
C GLN A 62 12.67 -3.00 -0.70
N SER A 63 13.30 -2.80 0.45
CA SER A 63 12.77 -3.19 1.75
C SER A 63 13.11 -2.18 2.85
N ILE A 64 12.33 -2.23 3.94
CA ILE A 64 12.72 -1.68 5.23
C ILE A 64 13.32 -2.80 6.08
N TYR A 65 14.41 -2.46 6.79
CA TYR A 65 15.09 -3.31 7.74
C TYR A 65 15.05 -2.64 9.12
N VAL A 66 14.68 -3.40 10.14
CA VAL A 66 14.66 -2.97 11.54
C VAL A 66 15.52 -3.93 12.34
N ALA A 67 16.75 -3.51 12.66
CA ALA A 67 17.59 -4.21 13.62
C ALA A 67 17.12 -3.87 15.04
N PHE A 68 16.99 -4.87 15.91
CA PHE A 68 16.37 -4.67 17.22
C PHE A 68 17.05 -5.38 18.37
N ASN A 69 16.84 -4.83 19.57
CA ASN A 69 17.09 -5.44 20.87
C ASN A 69 15.94 -5.18 21.85
N MET A 70 15.83 -6.05 22.85
CA MET A 70 15.02 -5.81 24.04
C MET A 70 15.92 -5.87 25.29
N LEU A 71 15.91 -4.81 26.08
CA LEU A 71 16.68 -4.71 27.32
C LEU A 71 15.74 -4.62 28.52
N LYS A 72 16.07 -5.32 29.61
CA LYS A 72 15.40 -5.10 30.91
C LYS A 72 15.88 -3.79 31.52
N ARG A 73 14.95 -2.99 32.05
CA ARG A 73 15.22 -1.72 32.74
C ARG A 73 15.06 -1.89 34.24
N SER A 74 15.93 -1.23 35.00
CA SER A 74 15.89 -1.20 36.47
C SER A 74 14.89 -0.16 37.02
N SER A 75 14.57 0.88 36.24
CA SER A 75 13.63 1.95 36.61
C SER A 75 12.18 1.51 36.46
N THR A 76 11.31 1.92 37.40
CA THR A 76 9.86 1.91 37.22
C THR A 76 9.48 2.88 36.11
N GLY A 77 8.81 2.41 35.06
CA GLY A 77 8.46 3.32 33.96
C GLY A 77 7.89 2.67 32.70
N GLY A 78 7.53 1.40 32.74
CA GLY A 78 6.91 0.73 31.60
C GLY A 78 7.87 0.54 30.43
N ILE A 79 7.29 0.52 29.23
CA ILE A 79 8.00 0.21 27.99
C ILE A 79 8.45 1.50 27.33
N VAL A 80 9.76 1.57 27.03
CA VAL A 80 10.37 2.65 26.25
C VAL A 80 10.78 2.12 24.90
N LEU A 81 10.54 2.91 23.87
CA LEU A 81 10.90 2.68 22.49
C LEU A 81 11.98 3.69 22.08
N SER A 82 13.19 3.20 21.83
CA SER A 82 14.33 3.99 21.35
C SER A 82 14.53 3.67 19.87
N VAL A 83 14.32 4.65 18.98
CA VAL A 83 14.37 4.45 17.53
C VAL A 83 15.39 5.38 16.90
N ALA A 84 16.33 4.80 16.16
CA ALA A 84 17.31 5.51 15.34
C ALA A 84 17.19 5.10 13.86
N ASN A 85 17.79 5.89 12.97
CA ASN A 85 17.75 5.64 11.53
C ASN A 85 19.15 5.78 10.91
N ALA A 86 19.44 4.96 9.89
CA ALA A 86 20.66 5.06 9.10
C ALA A 86 20.78 6.39 8.34
N LYS A 87 19.65 6.97 7.91
CA LYS A 87 19.62 8.23 7.17
C LYS A 87 19.46 9.39 8.14
N SER A 88 20.42 10.31 8.15
CA SER A 88 20.50 11.46 9.08
C SER A 88 19.30 12.42 9.02
N GLN A 89 18.56 12.43 7.92
CA GLN A 89 17.30 13.19 7.78
C GLN A 89 16.21 12.74 8.77
N TYR A 90 16.25 11.48 9.21
CA TYR A 90 15.30 10.92 10.17
C TYR A 90 15.94 10.92 11.57
N LYS A 91 15.60 11.93 12.36
CA LYS A 91 16.15 12.12 13.71
C LYS A 91 15.78 10.97 14.64
N THR A 92 16.73 10.57 15.49
CA THR A 92 16.52 9.62 16.58
C THR A 92 15.45 10.12 17.55
N VAL A 93 14.61 9.21 18.02
CA VAL A 93 13.56 9.48 19.00
C VAL A 93 13.57 8.45 20.12
N THR A 94 13.17 8.88 21.31
CA THR A 94 12.87 8.00 22.44
C THR A 94 11.48 8.32 22.93
N LEU A 95 10.61 7.31 22.97
CA LEU A 95 9.19 7.45 23.28
C LEU A 95 8.85 6.48 24.41
N SER A 96 8.06 6.86 25.41
CA SER A 96 7.38 5.86 26.25
C SER A 96 6.03 5.52 25.63
N LEU A 97 5.60 4.25 25.79
CA LEU A 97 4.31 3.78 25.29
C LEU A 97 3.11 4.22 26.16
N SER A 98 3.25 5.29 26.95
CA SER A 98 2.17 5.84 27.76
C SER A 98 1.06 6.48 26.91
N GLU A 99 -0.19 6.43 27.36
CA GLU A 99 -1.34 7.06 26.67
C GLU A 99 -1.12 8.54 26.38
N LYS A 100 -0.43 9.25 27.29
CA LYS A 100 -0.15 10.69 27.18
C LYS A 100 0.81 11.01 26.03
N GLU A 101 1.87 10.24 25.87
CA GLU A 101 2.83 10.42 24.77
C GLU A 101 2.23 10.01 23.43
N GLN A 102 1.40 8.96 23.41
CA GLN A 102 0.62 8.60 22.23
C GLN A 102 -0.29 9.75 21.77
N GLN A 103 -0.96 10.42 22.72
CA GLN A 103 -1.83 11.56 22.42
C GLN A 103 -1.05 12.79 21.93
N THR A 104 0.17 12.99 22.46
CA THR A 104 1.07 14.07 22.05
C THR A 104 1.58 13.85 20.62
N LEU A 105 1.98 12.63 20.26
CA LEU A 105 2.39 12.30 18.89
C LEU A 105 1.26 12.45 17.88
N LYS A 106 0.03 12.12 18.26
CA LYS A 106 -1.16 12.38 17.43
C LYS A 106 -1.35 13.87 17.13
N GLN A 107 -1.03 14.75 18.09
CA GLN A 107 -1.15 16.20 17.93
C GLN A 107 -0.01 16.83 17.09
N GLN A 108 1.17 16.19 17.06
CA GLN A 108 2.33 16.66 16.30
C GLN A 108 2.29 16.31 14.80
N GLY A 109 1.27 15.57 14.36
CA GLY A 109 1.17 15.05 12.99
C GLY A 109 2.01 13.80 12.75
N ALA A 110 1.90 13.23 11.54
CA ALA A 110 2.59 11.99 11.19
C ALA A 110 4.11 12.21 11.06
N THR A 111 4.88 11.77 12.05
CA THR A 111 6.34 11.67 11.95
C THR A 111 6.73 10.28 11.46
N TRP A 112 7.94 10.10 10.91
CA TRP A 112 8.41 8.76 10.48
C TRP A 112 8.37 7.74 11.63
N ALA A 113 8.65 8.17 12.86
CA ALA A 113 8.59 7.33 14.05
C ALA A 113 7.16 6.94 14.45
N SER A 114 6.14 7.70 14.02
CA SER A 114 4.74 7.35 14.25
C SER A 114 4.39 6.01 13.57
N TYR A 115 4.98 5.69 12.43
CA TYR A 115 4.79 4.38 11.76
C TYR A 115 5.46 3.23 12.53
N VAL A 116 6.65 3.45 13.09
CA VAL A 116 7.31 2.47 13.98
C VAL A 116 6.43 2.20 15.20
N LEU A 117 5.92 3.28 15.83
CA LEU A 117 5.04 3.18 16.98
C LEU A 117 3.74 2.44 16.64
N CYS A 118 3.16 2.64 15.45
CA CYS A 118 2.00 1.86 15.00
C CYS A 118 2.30 0.36 15.01
N GLY A 119 3.43 -0.06 14.46
CA GLY A 119 3.83 -1.47 14.48
C GLY A 119 3.92 -2.04 15.90
N VAL A 120 4.59 -1.33 16.81
CA VAL A 120 4.72 -1.75 18.22
C VAL A 120 3.35 -1.81 18.92
N MET A 121 2.53 -0.76 18.77
CA MET A 121 1.20 -0.69 19.38
C MET A 121 0.25 -1.74 18.83
N GLY A 122 0.34 -2.07 17.55
CA GLY A 122 -0.45 -3.15 16.97
C GLY A 122 -0.20 -4.46 17.68
N VAL A 123 1.07 -4.79 17.97
CA VAL A 123 1.45 -5.99 18.74
C VAL A 123 0.97 -5.89 20.19
N GLN A 124 1.03 -4.70 20.79
CA GLN A 124 0.49 -4.46 22.13
C GLN A 124 -1.02 -4.71 22.21
N ASP A 125 -1.80 -4.25 21.22
CA ASP A 125 -3.25 -4.46 21.19
C ASP A 125 -3.60 -5.94 21.06
N ALA A 126 -2.83 -6.68 20.27
CA ALA A 126 -3.05 -8.11 20.03
C ALA A 126 -2.60 -8.98 21.22
N HIS A 127 -1.59 -8.52 21.97
CA HIS A 127 -0.98 -9.28 23.07
C HIS A 127 -0.79 -8.44 24.36
N PRO A 128 -1.85 -7.84 24.92
CA PRO A 128 -1.73 -6.89 26.02
C PRO A 128 -1.03 -7.45 27.27
N ASP A 129 -1.23 -8.74 27.57
CA ASP A 129 -0.61 -9.41 28.71
C ASP A 129 0.92 -9.51 28.59
N SER A 130 1.45 -9.54 27.36
CA SER A 130 2.90 -9.59 27.13
C SER A 130 3.59 -8.26 27.43
N PHE A 131 2.83 -7.16 27.45
CA PHE A 131 3.31 -5.80 27.72
C PHE A 131 3.07 -5.39 29.17
N LYS A 132 2.09 -5.99 29.85
CA LYS A 132 1.68 -5.63 31.21
C LYS A 132 2.79 -5.92 32.23
N GLY A 133 3.13 -4.91 33.03
CA GLY A 133 4.13 -5.01 34.10
C GLY A 133 5.58 -5.13 33.62
N GLN A 134 5.83 -5.05 32.30
CA GLN A 134 7.18 -5.06 31.75
C GLN A 134 7.87 -3.71 31.98
N ASN A 135 9.11 -3.75 32.44
CA ASN A 135 10.02 -2.62 32.43
C ASN A 135 11.13 -2.92 31.43
N ILE A 136 10.89 -2.63 30.16
CA ILE A 136 11.80 -2.94 29.06
C ILE A 136 12.07 -1.71 28.19
N GLU A 137 13.21 -1.74 27.52
CA GLU A 137 13.53 -0.85 26.40
C GLU A 137 13.57 -1.67 25.11
N LEU A 138 12.75 -1.30 24.13
CA LEU A 138 12.85 -1.78 22.76
C LEU A 138 13.74 -0.80 21.98
N GLN A 139 14.90 -1.29 21.55
CA GLN A 139 15.83 -0.53 20.72
C GLN A 139 15.64 -0.95 19.27
N MET A 140 15.44 0.02 18.36
CA MET A 140 15.23 -0.23 16.94
C MET A 140 16.11 0.69 16.10
N PHE A 141 16.90 0.13 15.19
CA PHE A 141 17.66 0.87 14.20
C PHE A 141 17.12 0.55 12.80
N VAL A 142 16.63 1.59 12.12
CA VAL A 142 15.94 1.48 10.84
C VAL A 142 16.88 1.83 9.68
N ASP A 143 16.87 1.01 8.63
CA ASP A 143 17.41 1.34 7.31
C ASP A 143 16.42 0.91 6.22
N GLY A 144 16.49 1.52 5.04
CA GLY A 144 15.67 1.10 3.91
C GLY A 144 16.02 1.77 2.60
N ASP A 145 15.80 1.05 1.51
CA ASP A 145 16.00 1.50 0.12
C ASP A 145 14.70 1.64 -0.67
N ILE A 146 13.54 1.45 -0.04
CA ILE A 146 12.28 1.88 -0.65
C ILE A 146 12.32 3.42 -0.73
N PRO A 147 12.17 4.03 -1.91
CA PRO A 147 12.06 5.48 -2.00
C PRO A 147 10.84 5.94 -1.20
N ALA A 148 11.04 6.94 -0.33
CA ALA A 148 10.00 7.39 0.59
C ALA A 148 8.95 8.24 -0.14
N GLY A 149 7.69 8.08 0.24
CA GLY A 149 6.60 8.92 -0.27
C GLY A 149 6.34 8.80 -1.77
N CYS A 150 6.76 7.70 -2.39
CA CYS A 150 6.66 7.50 -3.84
C CYS A 150 5.65 6.42 -4.26
N GLY A 151 4.67 6.09 -3.41
CA GLY A 151 3.64 5.10 -3.76
C GLY A 151 4.10 3.64 -3.72
N LEU A 152 5.31 3.33 -3.20
CA LEU A 152 5.86 1.97 -3.07
C LEU A 152 5.72 1.35 -1.66
N SER A 153 4.85 1.92 -0.82
CA SER A 153 4.52 1.44 0.54
C SER A 153 5.67 1.40 1.53
N SER A 154 6.56 2.39 1.50
CA SER A 154 7.60 2.54 2.52
C SER A 154 7.04 2.66 3.94
N SER A 155 5.87 3.29 4.11
CA SER A 155 5.19 3.44 5.41
C SER A 155 4.72 2.09 5.95
N SER A 156 3.97 1.34 5.15
CA SER A 156 3.44 0.03 5.55
C SER A 156 4.55 -1.00 5.75
N ALA A 157 5.61 -0.97 4.93
CA ALA A 157 6.80 -1.78 5.16
C ALA A 157 7.47 -1.46 6.51
N LEU A 158 7.55 -0.17 6.89
CA LEU A 158 8.05 0.23 8.20
C LEU A 158 7.15 -0.27 9.35
N VAL A 159 5.82 -0.14 9.22
CA VAL A 159 4.86 -0.68 10.19
C VAL A 159 5.03 -2.20 10.35
N VAL A 160 5.09 -2.94 9.25
CA VAL A 160 5.24 -4.41 9.24
C VAL A 160 6.57 -4.84 9.83
N ALA A 161 7.69 -4.21 9.43
CA ALA A 161 9.01 -4.56 9.96
C ALA A 161 9.11 -4.25 11.47
N SER A 162 8.53 -3.14 11.93
CA SER A 162 8.49 -2.79 13.36
C SER A 162 7.61 -3.73 14.18
N ALA A 163 6.45 -4.12 13.66
CA ALA A 163 5.58 -5.12 14.30
C ALA A 163 6.27 -6.49 14.37
N LEU A 164 6.90 -6.94 13.27
CA LEU A 164 7.64 -8.20 13.24
C LEU A 164 8.85 -8.20 14.19
N ALA A 165 9.60 -7.10 14.25
CA ALA A 165 10.69 -6.91 15.21
C ALA A 165 10.18 -6.98 16.66
N THR A 166 9.05 -6.34 16.95
CA THR A 166 8.43 -6.34 18.29
C THR A 166 7.95 -7.74 18.68
N SER A 167 7.24 -8.42 17.79
CA SER A 167 6.78 -9.80 17.99
C SER A 167 7.96 -10.74 18.25
N SER A 168 9.04 -10.61 17.46
CA SER A 168 10.25 -11.43 17.62
C SER A 168 10.99 -11.13 18.93
N ALA A 169 11.12 -9.85 19.31
CA ALA A 169 11.74 -9.44 20.56
C ALA A 169 11.01 -9.98 21.79
N LEU A 170 9.67 -10.03 21.72
CA LEU A 170 8.80 -10.58 22.77
C LEU A 170 8.57 -12.10 22.65
N GLN A 171 9.16 -12.76 21.65
CA GLN A 171 8.99 -14.19 21.37
C GLN A 171 7.53 -14.62 21.17
N LEU A 172 6.74 -13.75 20.52
CA LEU A 172 5.35 -14.01 20.19
C LEU A 172 5.26 -14.70 18.82
N SER A 173 4.44 -15.75 18.73
CA SER A 173 4.14 -16.42 17.46
C SER A 173 2.94 -15.74 16.81
N MET A 174 3.07 -15.45 15.51
CA MET A 174 2.02 -14.90 14.67
C MET A 174 2.16 -15.43 13.24
N THR A 175 1.03 -15.71 12.61
CA THR A 175 1.00 -16.01 11.18
C THR A 175 1.21 -14.74 10.34
N ARG A 176 1.64 -14.90 9.08
CA ARG A 176 1.77 -13.78 8.14
C ARG A 176 0.45 -13.02 7.92
N ALA A 177 -0.69 -13.71 7.94
CA ALA A 177 -2.01 -13.11 7.76
C ALA A 177 -2.44 -12.28 8.99
N GLU A 178 -2.18 -12.80 10.20
CA GLU A 178 -2.42 -12.04 11.44
C GLU A 178 -1.55 -10.79 11.51
N LEU A 179 -0.27 -10.88 11.10
CA LEU A 179 0.62 -9.71 11.03
C LEU A 179 0.08 -8.66 10.06
N ALA A 180 -0.37 -9.07 8.86
CA ALA A 180 -0.94 -8.17 7.87
C ALA A 180 -2.16 -7.41 8.43
N GLU A 181 -3.12 -8.13 9.01
CA GLU A 181 -4.35 -7.53 9.55
C GLU A 181 -4.08 -6.64 10.77
N LEU A 182 -3.15 -7.05 11.63
CA LEU A 182 -2.68 -6.24 12.75
C LEU A 182 -2.07 -4.92 12.27
N CYS A 183 -1.14 -4.99 11.31
CA CYS A 183 -0.47 -3.80 10.78
C CYS A 183 -1.45 -2.88 10.05
N ARG A 184 -2.42 -3.45 9.31
CA ARG A 184 -3.48 -2.69 8.65
C ARG A 184 -4.26 -1.83 9.64
N ARG A 185 -4.76 -2.43 10.74
CA ARG A 185 -5.48 -1.70 11.79
C ARG A 185 -4.59 -0.69 12.48
N ALA A 186 -3.33 -1.05 12.73
CA ALA A 186 -2.42 -0.19 13.46
C ALA A 186 -2.05 1.08 12.67
N GLU A 187 -1.85 0.98 11.35
CA GLU A 187 -1.47 2.12 10.52
C GLU A 187 -2.55 3.21 10.45
N HIS A 188 -3.83 2.88 10.69
CA HIS A 188 -4.91 3.90 10.80
C HIS A 188 -4.63 4.95 11.89
N ARG A 189 -3.78 4.66 12.88
CA ARG A 189 -3.37 5.60 13.92
C ARG A 189 -2.59 6.80 13.40
N VAL A 190 -1.95 6.71 12.22
CA VAL A 190 -1.31 7.87 11.59
C VAL A 190 -2.31 8.81 10.89
N GLY A 191 -3.60 8.44 10.86
CA GLY A 191 -4.69 9.25 10.33
C GLY A 191 -5.16 8.86 8.93
N THR A 192 -4.47 7.96 8.23
CA THR A 192 -4.88 7.49 6.90
C THR A 192 -5.83 6.30 6.98
N MET A 193 -7.00 6.39 6.34
CA MET A 193 -8.00 5.31 6.32
C MET A 193 -7.83 4.36 5.14
N GLY A 194 -6.61 3.84 4.95
CA GLY A 194 -6.28 2.92 3.85
C GLY A 194 -6.86 1.51 4.02
N GLY A 195 -6.81 0.71 2.95
CA GLY A 195 -7.18 -0.70 2.99
C GLY A 195 -6.02 -1.57 3.49
N GLY A 196 -6.05 -2.85 3.14
CA GLY A 196 -5.09 -3.86 3.61
C GLY A 196 -4.06 -4.30 2.58
N MET A 197 -4.05 -3.72 1.37
CA MET A 197 -3.21 -4.18 0.27
C MET A 197 -1.72 -4.20 0.64
N ASP A 198 -1.22 -3.09 1.17
CA ASP A 198 0.20 -2.86 1.36
C ASP A 198 0.80 -3.81 2.40
N GLN A 199 0.12 -3.94 3.54
CA GLN A 199 0.55 -4.81 4.63
C GLN A 199 0.39 -6.29 4.25
N ALA A 200 -0.68 -6.64 3.55
CA ALA A 200 -0.88 -7.99 3.03
C ALA A 200 0.19 -8.36 2.00
N ALA A 201 0.51 -7.47 1.05
CA ALA A 201 1.58 -7.69 0.08
C ALA A 201 2.94 -7.87 0.77
N ALA A 202 3.27 -7.00 1.74
CA ALA A 202 4.50 -7.11 2.50
C ALA A 202 4.60 -8.43 3.28
N CYS A 203 3.51 -8.92 3.87
CA CYS A 203 3.52 -10.14 4.68
C CYS A 203 3.39 -11.44 3.88
N LEU A 204 2.56 -11.46 2.83
CA LEU A 204 2.10 -12.68 2.16
C LEU A 204 2.82 -12.98 0.83
N ALA A 205 3.64 -12.05 0.33
CA ALA A 205 4.32 -12.22 -0.96
C ALA A 205 5.26 -13.42 -0.98
N GLN A 206 5.32 -14.05 -2.15
CA GLN A 206 6.15 -15.21 -2.45
C GLN A 206 6.99 -14.88 -3.69
N ARG A 207 8.26 -15.30 -3.67
CA ARG A 207 9.16 -15.07 -4.80
C ARG A 207 8.59 -15.71 -6.06
N GLY A 208 8.57 -14.96 -7.16
CA GLY A 208 8.17 -15.43 -8.48
C GLY A 208 6.67 -15.31 -8.82
N VAL A 209 5.81 -14.96 -7.86
CA VAL A 209 4.36 -14.80 -8.12
C VAL A 209 3.82 -13.49 -7.54
N ALA A 210 2.90 -12.85 -8.26
CA ALA A 210 2.10 -11.76 -7.71
C ALA A 210 1.00 -12.32 -6.78
N LEU A 211 0.26 -11.43 -6.13
CA LEU A 211 -0.82 -11.79 -5.22
C LEU A 211 -2.14 -11.21 -5.71
N HIS A 212 -3.14 -12.05 -5.90
CA HIS A 212 -4.53 -11.62 -5.90
C HIS A 212 -5.02 -11.55 -4.44
N LEU A 213 -5.29 -10.35 -3.96
CA LEU A 213 -5.74 -10.07 -2.59
C LEU A 213 -7.19 -9.60 -2.62
N ASP A 214 -8.11 -10.41 -2.13
CA ASP A 214 -9.55 -10.12 -2.08
C ASP A 214 -9.97 -9.73 -0.66
N PHE A 215 -10.45 -8.49 -0.52
CA PHE A 215 -10.88 -7.88 0.73
C PHE A 215 -12.40 -7.93 0.96
N SER A 216 -13.11 -8.71 0.14
CA SER A 216 -14.56 -8.86 0.26
C SER A 216 -14.92 -9.71 1.48
N SER A 217 -14.05 -10.60 1.95
CA SER A 217 -14.24 -11.37 3.18
C SER A 217 -13.27 -10.95 4.28
N THR A 218 -13.60 -11.32 5.52
CA THR A 218 -12.69 -11.21 6.67
C THR A 218 -12.47 -12.62 7.24
N PRO A 219 -11.23 -13.14 7.27
CA PRO A 219 -10.01 -12.52 6.76
C PRO A 219 -9.98 -12.39 5.22
N PRO A 220 -9.12 -11.52 4.66
CA PRO A 220 -8.91 -11.41 3.22
C PRO A 220 -8.42 -12.71 2.60
N ILE A 221 -8.82 -13.00 1.37
CA ILE A 221 -8.36 -14.17 0.62
C ILE A 221 -7.13 -13.78 -0.21
N SER A 222 -6.06 -14.56 -0.10
CA SER A 222 -4.83 -14.37 -0.88
C SER A 222 -4.59 -15.57 -1.78
N LYS A 223 -4.40 -15.33 -3.08
CA LYS A 223 -4.03 -16.37 -4.06
C LYS A 223 -2.81 -15.94 -4.87
N PRO A 224 -1.82 -16.82 -5.08
CA PRO A 224 -0.71 -16.50 -5.99
C PRO A 224 -1.22 -16.38 -7.43
N VAL A 225 -0.64 -15.44 -8.18
CA VAL A 225 -0.90 -15.25 -9.62
C VAL A 225 0.42 -15.26 -10.37
N ASN A 226 0.53 -16.13 -11.37
CA ASN A 226 1.64 -16.11 -12.32
C ASN A 226 1.43 -14.93 -13.27
N VAL A 227 2.24 -13.90 -13.10
CA VAL A 227 2.26 -12.74 -14.01
C VAL A 227 3.33 -12.99 -15.08
N PRO A 228 3.17 -12.46 -16.30
CA PRO A 228 4.17 -12.66 -17.34
C PRO A 228 5.50 -12.05 -16.93
N ASP A 229 6.58 -12.79 -17.17
CA ASP A 229 7.93 -12.46 -16.74
C ASP A 229 8.92 -12.57 -17.91
N ALA A 230 10.22 -12.64 -17.59
CA ALA A 230 11.26 -12.73 -18.60
C ALA A 230 11.13 -13.96 -19.50
N ALA A 231 10.52 -15.06 -19.03
CA ALA A 231 10.26 -16.24 -19.86
C ALA A 231 9.17 -15.98 -20.91
N ALA A 232 8.19 -15.13 -20.58
CA ALA A 232 7.20 -14.60 -21.52
C ALA A 232 7.74 -13.42 -22.37
N GLY A 233 9.02 -13.07 -22.24
CA GLY A 233 9.66 -12.00 -23.01
C GLY A 233 9.33 -10.58 -22.54
N VAL A 234 8.76 -10.42 -21.34
CA VAL A 234 8.40 -9.11 -20.77
C VAL A 234 8.94 -8.96 -19.35
N THR A 235 8.81 -7.77 -18.77
CA THR A 235 9.14 -7.50 -17.37
C THR A 235 8.41 -6.24 -16.92
N PHE A 236 8.36 -6.01 -15.61
CA PHE A 236 7.87 -4.77 -15.06
C PHE A 236 9.02 -3.83 -14.75
N VAL A 237 8.87 -2.56 -15.12
CA VAL A 237 9.80 -1.48 -14.76
C VAL A 237 9.06 -0.47 -13.91
N VAL A 238 9.64 -0.13 -12.77
CA VAL A 238 9.14 0.91 -11.87
C VAL A 238 9.92 2.18 -12.16
N ALA A 239 9.24 3.32 -12.25
CA ALA A 239 9.87 4.61 -12.46
C ALA A 239 9.27 5.68 -11.54
N ASN A 240 10.11 6.39 -10.81
CA ASN A 240 9.72 7.44 -9.88
C ASN A 240 9.53 8.77 -10.61
N SER A 241 8.41 9.47 -10.37
CA SER A 241 8.15 10.81 -10.89
C SER A 241 8.97 11.91 -10.21
N PHE A 242 9.54 11.62 -9.03
CA PHE A 242 10.16 12.54 -8.08
C PHE A 242 9.21 13.54 -7.40
N VAL A 243 7.90 13.39 -7.60
CA VAL A 243 6.91 14.10 -6.78
C VAL A 243 6.64 13.26 -5.54
N VAL A 244 6.96 13.81 -4.36
CA VAL A 244 6.67 13.17 -3.08
C VAL A 244 5.23 13.47 -2.69
N ALA A 245 4.45 12.42 -2.42
CA ALA A 245 3.08 12.52 -1.93
C ALA A 245 2.97 11.89 -0.54
N GLU A 246 2.96 12.74 0.50
CA GLU A 246 2.82 12.27 1.88
C GLU A 246 1.35 12.05 2.22
N LYS A 247 0.87 10.82 1.95
CA LYS A 247 -0.52 10.37 2.15
C LYS A 247 -1.18 10.79 3.47
N ALA A 248 -0.40 10.85 4.56
CA ALA A 248 -0.89 11.19 5.89
C ALA A 248 -1.03 12.70 6.15
N VAL A 249 -0.22 13.55 5.50
CA VAL A 249 -0.20 15.00 5.73
C VAL A 249 -1.46 15.64 5.16
N ASP A 250 -1.77 15.34 3.91
CA ASP A 250 -2.93 15.91 3.20
C ASP A 250 -4.10 14.93 3.11
N ALA A 251 -4.20 14.02 4.10
CA ALA A 251 -5.18 12.94 4.07
C ALA A 251 -6.61 13.48 3.92
N ALA A 252 -6.98 14.53 4.65
CA ALA A 252 -8.32 15.10 4.64
C ALA A 252 -8.71 15.75 3.28
N THR A 253 -7.75 16.19 2.48
CA THR A 253 -8.00 16.85 1.18
C THR A 253 -7.82 15.89 0.00
N HIS A 254 -7.05 14.82 0.17
CA HIS A 254 -6.75 13.81 -0.86
C HIS A 254 -7.24 12.41 -0.46
N PHE A 255 -6.40 11.63 0.23
CA PHE A 255 -6.63 10.20 0.41
C PHE A 255 -7.92 9.87 1.19
N ASN A 256 -8.11 10.44 2.38
CA ASN A 256 -9.33 10.24 3.16
C ASN A 256 -10.54 10.93 2.51
N LYS A 257 -10.34 12.03 1.76
CA LYS A 257 -11.43 12.62 0.97
C LYS A 257 -12.01 11.58 0.01
N ARG A 258 -11.15 10.84 -0.69
CA ARG A 258 -11.56 9.76 -1.60
C ARG A 258 -12.29 8.61 -0.90
N VAL A 259 -11.80 8.19 0.26
CA VAL A 259 -12.50 7.18 1.11
C VAL A 259 -13.89 7.67 1.50
N VAL A 260 -14.01 8.93 1.94
CA VAL A 260 -15.29 9.52 2.35
C VAL A 260 -16.23 9.71 1.15
N GLU A 261 -15.73 10.14 -0.01
CA GLU A 261 -16.53 10.24 -1.24
C GLU A 261 -17.10 8.88 -1.64
N CYS A 262 -16.31 7.80 -1.57
CA CYS A 262 -16.81 6.45 -1.86
C CYS A 262 -17.84 5.98 -0.82
N ALA A 263 -17.62 6.23 0.46
CA ALA A 263 -18.59 5.88 1.50
C ALA A 263 -19.92 6.63 1.37
N LEU A 264 -19.88 7.92 0.99
CA LEU A 264 -21.06 8.73 0.71
C LEU A 264 -21.78 8.25 -0.57
N ALA A 265 -21.02 7.90 -1.62
CA ALA A 265 -21.57 7.31 -2.84
C ALA A 265 -22.28 5.98 -2.53
N ALA A 266 -21.66 5.11 -1.73
CA ALA A 266 -22.23 3.84 -1.32
C ALA A 266 -23.56 4.01 -0.57
N LYS A 267 -23.63 4.95 0.40
CA LYS A 267 -24.89 5.28 1.09
C LYS A 267 -25.96 5.82 0.15
N MET A 268 -25.60 6.74 -0.75
CA MET A 268 -26.53 7.35 -1.69
C MET A 268 -27.11 6.32 -2.66
N ILE A 269 -26.25 5.48 -3.23
CA ILE A 269 -26.64 4.41 -4.14
C ILE A 269 -27.51 3.38 -3.40
N ALA A 270 -27.10 2.94 -2.21
CA ALA A 270 -27.87 1.98 -1.41
C ALA A 270 -29.27 2.49 -1.08
N LYS A 271 -29.38 3.77 -0.66
CA LYS A 271 -30.67 4.40 -0.36
C LYS A 271 -31.58 4.42 -1.60
N LYS A 272 -31.06 4.86 -2.75
CA LYS A 272 -31.84 4.96 -3.99
C LYS A 272 -32.18 3.60 -4.61
N ALA A 273 -31.34 2.60 -4.40
CA ALA A 273 -31.61 1.20 -4.77
C ALA A 273 -32.61 0.50 -3.83
N GLY A 274 -33.08 1.16 -2.77
CA GLY A 274 -34.02 0.58 -1.81
C GLY A 274 -33.41 -0.53 -0.94
N ILE A 275 -32.10 -0.50 -0.72
CA ILE A 275 -31.44 -1.46 0.18
C ILE A 275 -31.81 -1.14 1.64
N ASN A 276 -32.27 -2.16 2.36
CA ASN A 276 -32.54 -2.07 3.79
C ASN A 276 -31.25 -1.78 4.56
N ASP A 277 -31.34 -1.05 5.67
CA ASP A 277 -30.18 -0.68 6.49
C ASP A 277 -29.06 0.06 5.71
N TRP A 278 -29.39 0.78 4.63
CA TRP A 278 -28.42 1.56 3.83
C TRP A 278 -27.55 2.50 4.68
N GLU A 279 -28.05 2.95 5.85
CA GLU A 279 -27.31 3.77 6.81
C GLU A 279 -26.06 3.07 7.35
N LYS A 280 -26.02 1.72 7.38
CA LYS A 280 -24.86 0.93 7.82
C LYS A 280 -23.83 0.71 6.70
N ILE A 281 -24.21 0.90 5.45
CA ILE A 281 -23.32 0.71 4.30
C ILE A 281 -22.29 1.83 4.26
N THR A 282 -21.01 1.46 4.14
CA THR A 282 -19.89 2.42 4.06
C THR A 282 -18.92 2.13 2.92
N ARG A 283 -19.14 1.05 2.16
CA ARG A 283 -18.29 0.65 1.03
C ARG A 283 -19.13 0.21 -0.15
N LEU A 284 -18.59 0.39 -1.36
CA LEU A 284 -19.25 0.01 -2.61
C LEU A 284 -19.37 -1.51 -2.78
N VAL A 285 -18.50 -2.33 -2.17
CA VAL A 285 -18.69 -3.80 -2.14
C VAL A 285 -19.93 -4.21 -1.35
N ASP A 286 -20.27 -3.47 -0.29
CA ASP A 286 -21.41 -3.79 0.57
C ASP A 286 -22.74 -3.46 -0.14
N VAL A 287 -22.74 -2.44 -1.00
CA VAL A 287 -23.83 -2.19 -1.96
C VAL A 287 -23.98 -3.38 -2.91
N HIS A 288 -22.89 -3.76 -3.59
CA HIS A 288 -22.89 -4.86 -4.56
C HIS A 288 -23.45 -6.16 -3.94
N LYS A 289 -23.00 -6.52 -2.73
CA LYS A 289 -23.46 -7.73 -2.02
C LYS A 289 -24.91 -7.68 -1.55
N SER A 290 -25.45 -6.48 -1.35
CA SER A 290 -26.81 -6.27 -0.86
C SER A 290 -27.85 -6.27 -1.99
N LEU A 291 -27.41 -6.16 -3.24
CA LEU A 291 -28.27 -6.28 -4.41
C LEU A 291 -28.65 -7.76 -4.65
N LYS A 292 -29.89 -8.00 -5.05
CA LYS A 292 -30.40 -9.36 -5.29
C LYS A 292 -29.98 -9.86 -6.67
N GLY A 293 -29.49 -11.09 -6.73
CA GLY A 293 -29.06 -11.73 -7.98
C GLY A 293 -27.60 -11.48 -8.30
N ARG A 294 -27.12 -12.03 -9.44
CA ARG A 294 -25.78 -11.71 -9.96
C ARG A 294 -25.89 -10.44 -10.78
N ILE A 295 -25.26 -9.36 -10.32
CA ILE A 295 -25.21 -8.07 -11.01
C ILE A 295 -23.82 -7.90 -11.62
N SER A 296 -23.76 -7.53 -12.89
CA SER A 296 -22.51 -7.24 -13.59
C SER A 296 -21.93 -5.88 -13.20
N TYR A 297 -20.62 -5.69 -13.39
CA TYR A 297 -19.99 -4.38 -13.18
C TYR A 297 -20.59 -3.27 -14.04
N ARG A 298 -21.05 -3.60 -15.25
CA ARG A 298 -21.78 -2.66 -16.11
C ARG A 298 -23.08 -2.18 -15.47
N GLU A 299 -23.90 -3.11 -14.96
CA GLU A 299 -25.15 -2.76 -14.27
C GLU A 299 -24.89 -1.94 -13.00
N LEU A 300 -23.80 -2.23 -12.27
CA LEU A 300 -23.38 -1.40 -11.13
C LEU A 300 -23.02 0.03 -11.58
N GLN A 301 -22.27 0.18 -12.68
CA GLN A 301 -21.92 1.51 -13.23
C GLN A 301 -23.15 2.30 -13.69
N GLU A 302 -24.15 1.63 -14.28
CA GLU A 302 -25.46 2.21 -14.63
C GLU A 302 -26.24 2.63 -13.37
N LEU A 303 -26.16 1.83 -12.29
CA LEU A 303 -26.76 2.16 -10.99
C LEU A 303 -26.09 3.38 -10.33
N ALA A 304 -24.76 3.50 -10.37
CA ALA A 304 -24.07 4.71 -9.92
C ALA A 304 -24.56 5.93 -10.70
N SER A 305 -24.69 5.80 -12.02
CA SER A 305 -25.04 6.92 -12.90
C SER A 305 -26.47 7.41 -12.73
N SER A 306 -27.39 6.49 -12.43
CA SER A 306 -28.79 6.84 -12.12
C SER A 306 -28.98 7.35 -10.70
N SER A 307 -28.17 6.87 -9.73
CA SER A 307 -28.28 7.25 -8.32
C SER A 307 -27.57 8.57 -7.99
N CYS A 308 -26.43 8.81 -8.62
CA CYS A 308 -25.58 9.97 -8.41
C CYS A 308 -25.37 10.71 -9.74
N PRO A 309 -26.14 11.76 -10.04
CA PRO A 309 -25.88 12.63 -11.18
C PRO A 309 -24.42 13.12 -11.26
N LEU A 310 -23.92 13.28 -12.50
CA LEU A 310 -22.54 13.74 -12.79
C LEU A 310 -22.35 15.21 -12.43
N LYS A 311 -22.19 15.47 -11.14
CA LYS A 311 -21.91 16.80 -10.60
C LYS A 311 -21.03 16.72 -9.36
N GLU A 312 -20.58 17.87 -8.93
CA GLU A 312 -20.04 18.07 -7.59
C GLU A 312 -21.19 18.36 -6.63
N TYR A 313 -21.15 17.73 -5.46
CA TYR A 313 -22.13 17.92 -4.39
C TYR A 313 -21.50 18.74 -3.27
N SER A 314 -22.24 19.69 -2.74
CA SER A 314 -21.97 20.24 -1.41
C SER A 314 -22.40 19.25 -0.31
N ALA A 315 -21.85 19.40 0.90
CA ALA A 315 -22.29 18.60 2.06
C ALA A 315 -23.81 18.74 2.29
N ALA A 316 -24.35 19.96 2.18
CA ALA A 316 -25.77 20.23 2.37
C ALA A 316 -26.66 19.50 1.35
N GLU A 317 -26.26 19.43 0.07
CA GLU A 317 -27.01 18.66 -0.94
C GLU A 317 -27.02 17.16 -0.61
N ILE A 318 -25.90 16.62 -0.14
CA ILE A 318 -25.83 15.21 0.28
C ILE A 318 -26.75 14.96 1.48
N GLU A 319 -26.74 15.86 2.47
CA GLU A 319 -27.62 15.75 3.65
C GLU A 319 -29.10 15.80 3.28
N VAL A 320 -29.47 16.62 2.28
CA VAL A 320 -30.84 16.66 1.72
C VAL A 320 -31.18 15.32 1.05
N GLU A 321 -30.32 14.80 0.18
CA GLU A 321 -30.53 13.53 -0.52
C GLU A 321 -30.61 12.34 0.46
N LEU A 322 -29.76 12.34 1.50
CA LEU A 322 -29.71 11.28 2.52
C LEU A 322 -30.74 11.48 3.64
N GLY A 323 -31.28 12.69 3.82
CA GLY A 323 -32.28 13.03 4.83
C GLY A 323 -31.74 13.09 6.26
N LYS A 324 -30.42 13.13 6.43
CA LYS A 324 -29.71 13.16 7.73
C LYS A 324 -28.38 13.90 7.61
N PRO A 325 -27.88 14.51 8.71
CA PRO A 325 -26.54 15.08 8.75
C PRO A 325 -25.47 14.03 8.45
N ILE A 326 -24.45 14.39 7.66
CA ILE A 326 -23.36 13.45 7.31
C ILE A 326 -22.68 12.94 8.59
N LEU A 327 -22.39 13.82 9.55
CA LEU A 327 -21.70 13.42 10.78
C LEU A 327 -22.50 12.43 11.63
N GLU A 328 -23.83 12.46 11.57
CA GLU A 328 -24.68 11.50 12.28
C GLU A 328 -24.60 10.11 11.64
N LEU A 329 -24.56 10.03 10.31
CA LEU A 329 -24.50 8.78 9.55
C LEU A 329 -23.21 7.97 9.77
N PHE A 330 -22.16 8.60 10.29
CA PHE A 330 -20.86 7.97 10.55
C PHE A 330 -20.48 7.91 12.03
N ARG A 331 -21.37 8.36 12.94
CA ARG A 331 -21.11 8.34 14.38
C ARG A 331 -20.85 6.91 14.88
N GLY A 332 -19.78 6.73 15.65
CA GLY A 332 -19.32 5.44 16.17
C GLY A 332 -18.67 4.52 15.15
N SER A 333 -18.57 4.93 13.88
CA SER A 333 -17.89 4.14 12.85
C SER A 333 -16.38 4.38 12.86
N SER A 334 -15.61 3.47 12.25
CA SER A 334 -14.18 3.66 12.05
C SER A 334 -13.82 4.88 11.19
N LEU A 335 -14.78 5.41 10.43
CA LEU A 335 -14.60 6.58 9.56
C LEU A 335 -14.97 7.91 10.23
N GLU A 336 -15.52 7.91 11.45
CA GLU A 336 -16.07 9.13 12.08
C GLU A 336 -15.08 10.30 12.07
N ALA A 337 -13.85 10.09 12.55
CA ALA A 337 -12.82 11.13 12.60
C ALA A 337 -12.42 11.63 11.21
N ALA A 338 -12.30 10.73 10.23
CA ALA A 338 -11.96 11.08 8.86
C ALA A 338 -13.08 11.89 8.20
N VAL A 339 -14.33 11.49 8.39
CA VAL A 339 -15.52 12.21 7.89
C VAL A 339 -15.59 13.61 8.50
N MET A 340 -15.37 13.76 9.80
CA MET A 340 -15.32 15.09 10.43
C MET A 340 -14.25 15.99 9.79
N ALA A 341 -13.03 15.48 9.62
CA ALA A 341 -11.94 16.25 9.02
C ALA A 341 -12.19 16.60 7.53
N VAL A 342 -12.74 15.65 6.76
CA VAL A 342 -13.05 15.86 5.34
C VAL A 342 -14.19 16.85 5.18
N VAL A 343 -15.30 16.72 5.92
CA VAL A 343 -16.44 17.65 5.85
C VAL A 343 -16.03 19.06 6.25
N ALA A 344 -15.10 19.20 7.20
CA ALA A 344 -14.59 20.51 7.62
C ALA A 344 -13.67 21.18 6.58
N SER A 345 -13.06 20.41 5.66
CA SER A 345 -12.05 20.90 4.71
C SER A 345 -12.51 20.91 3.25
N ALA A 346 -13.41 20.01 2.87
CA ALA A 346 -13.87 19.85 1.50
C ALA A 346 -15.01 20.82 1.18
N SER A 347 -14.86 21.57 0.09
CA SER A 347 -15.94 22.39 -0.50
C SER A 347 -16.96 21.56 -1.27
N SER A 348 -16.53 20.43 -1.84
CA SER A 348 -17.37 19.58 -2.69
C SER A 348 -16.93 18.11 -2.71
N PHE A 349 -17.85 17.24 -3.14
CA PHE A 349 -17.73 15.79 -3.22
C PHE A 349 -18.16 15.26 -4.60
N LYS A 350 -17.39 14.32 -5.17
CA LYS A 350 -17.68 13.65 -6.44
C LYS A 350 -18.05 12.19 -6.22
N LEU A 351 -19.34 11.90 -6.19
CA LEU A 351 -19.85 10.57 -5.81
C LEU A 351 -19.85 9.58 -6.99
N GLN A 352 -20.44 9.99 -8.13
CA GLN A 352 -20.56 9.11 -9.30
C GLN A 352 -19.20 8.69 -9.84
N GLN A 353 -18.29 9.64 -10.02
CA GLN A 353 -16.97 9.41 -10.59
C GLN A 353 -16.18 8.39 -9.76
N ARG A 354 -16.31 8.47 -8.42
CA ARG A 354 -15.63 7.58 -7.47
C ARG A 354 -16.21 6.17 -7.55
N ALA A 355 -17.54 6.05 -7.60
CA ALA A 355 -18.18 4.75 -7.79
C ALA A 355 -17.86 4.10 -9.14
N LEU A 356 -17.87 4.89 -10.24
CA LEU A 356 -17.49 4.43 -11.57
C LEU A 356 -16.03 3.97 -11.63
N HIS A 357 -15.12 4.70 -11.00
CA HIS A 357 -13.73 4.28 -10.88
C HIS A 357 -13.63 2.93 -10.18
N VAL A 358 -14.19 2.81 -8.96
CA VAL A 358 -14.05 1.62 -8.12
C VAL A 358 -14.59 0.37 -8.82
N TRP A 359 -15.80 0.43 -9.38
CA TRP A 359 -16.38 -0.74 -10.03
C TRP A 359 -15.71 -1.11 -11.35
N SER A 360 -15.33 -0.12 -12.17
CA SER A 360 -14.57 -0.42 -13.39
C SER A 360 -13.15 -0.89 -13.08
N GLU A 361 -12.56 -0.48 -11.97
CA GLU A 361 -11.22 -0.93 -11.55
C GLU A 361 -11.27 -2.35 -10.98
N ALA A 362 -12.30 -2.70 -10.21
CA ALA A 362 -12.54 -4.07 -9.78
C ALA A 362 -12.73 -5.03 -10.98
N GLU A 363 -13.50 -4.60 -11.99
CA GLU A 363 -13.64 -5.34 -13.26
C GLU A 363 -12.29 -5.52 -13.97
N ARG A 364 -11.45 -4.48 -14.01
CA ARG A 364 -10.10 -4.56 -14.59
C ARG A 364 -9.19 -5.52 -13.83
N VAL A 365 -9.33 -5.65 -12.51
CA VAL A 365 -8.56 -6.63 -11.71
C VAL A 365 -8.93 -8.06 -12.11
N GLU A 366 -10.23 -8.36 -12.22
CA GLU A 366 -10.70 -9.68 -12.66
C GLU A 366 -10.19 -9.98 -14.08
N HIS A 367 -10.33 -9.03 -15.01
CA HIS A 367 -9.88 -9.22 -16.38
C HIS A 367 -8.36 -9.38 -16.49
N PHE A 368 -7.57 -8.62 -15.72
CA PHE A 368 -6.12 -8.78 -15.67
C PHE A 368 -5.72 -10.16 -15.14
N GLN A 369 -6.42 -10.66 -14.11
CA GLN A 369 -6.18 -12.01 -13.59
C GLN A 369 -6.48 -13.08 -14.63
N GLU A 370 -7.59 -12.97 -15.37
CA GLU A 370 -7.94 -13.90 -16.46
C GLU A 370 -6.88 -13.92 -17.56
N LEU A 371 -6.39 -12.74 -17.97
CA LEU A 371 -5.31 -12.63 -18.95
C LEU A 371 -4.00 -13.28 -18.45
N CYS A 372 -3.65 -13.07 -17.17
CA CYS A 372 -2.50 -13.75 -16.56
C CYS A 372 -2.68 -15.27 -16.52
N ALA A 373 -3.88 -15.77 -16.21
CA ALA A 373 -4.17 -17.20 -16.19
C ALA A 373 -4.04 -17.80 -17.60
N ALA A 374 -4.60 -17.15 -18.62
CA ALA A 374 -4.46 -17.57 -20.01
C ALA A 374 -2.99 -17.65 -20.45
N LEU A 375 -2.20 -16.61 -20.14
CA LEU A 375 -0.76 -16.60 -20.43
C LEU A 375 0.02 -17.72 -19.73
N ALA A 376 -0.40 -18.11 -18.51
CA ALA A 376 0.23 -19.18 -17.76
C ALA A 376 -0.13 -20.58 -18.28
N GLU A 377 -1.35 -20.78 -18.78
CA GLU A 377 -1.82 -22.05 -19.36
C GLU A 377 -1.19 -22.34 -20.73
N GLU A 378 -0.82 -21.30 -21.48
CA GLU A 378 -0.32 -21.44 -22.84
C GLU A 378 1.13 -21.99 -22.95
N GLY A 379 1.84 -22.16 -21.83
CA GLY A 379 3.15 -22.84 -21.77
C GLY A 379 4.25 -22.18 -22.63
N GLU A 380 5.31 -22.93 -22.94
CA GLU A 380 6.45 -22.50 -23.78
C GLU A 380 6.04 -22.27 -25.26
N ARG A 381 5.14 -21.33 -25.53
CA ARG A 381 4.97 -20.79 -26.89
C ARG A 381 6.18 -19.93 -27.24
N LEU A 382 6.55 -19.96 -28.52
CA LEU A 382 7.60 -19.11 -29.04
C LEU A 382 7.23 -17.64 -28.80
N LEU A 383 8.21 -16.82 -28.42
CA LEU A 383 8.02 -15.38 -28.19
C LEU A 383 7.42 -14.64 -29.40
N GLU A 384 7.52 -15.21 -30.59
CA GLU A 384 6.98 -14.67 -31.85
C GLU A 384 5.50 -15.06 -32.10
N ASP A 385 4.86 -15.82 -31.20
CA ASP A 385 3.46 -16.21 -31.32
C ASP A 385 2.53 -14.98 -31.27
N ALA A 386 1.72 -14.79 -32.32
CA ALA A 386 0.84 -13.64 -32.45
C ALA A 386 -0.25 -13.59 -31.36
N THR A 387 -0.71 -14.75 -30.87
CA THR A 387 -1.68 -14.85 -29.77
C THR A 387 -1.07 -14.36 -28.47
N LEU A 388 0.14 -14.85 -28.14
CA LEU A 388 0.90 -14.40 -26.98
C LEU A 388 1.14 -12.88 -27.01
N GLN A 389 1.59 -12.35 -28.16
CA GLN A 389 1.83 -10.92 -28.33
C GLN A 389 0.54 -10.08 -28.17
N ASN A 390 -0.60 -10.60 -28.64
CA ASN A 390 -1.88 -9.93 -28.46
C ASN A 390 -2.34 -9.95 -26.99
N GLN A 391 -2.19 -11.08 -26.27
CA GLN A 391 -2.52 -11.17 -24.84
C GLN A 391 -1.66 -10.23 -23.98
N LEU A 392 -0.34 -10.17 -24.26
CA LEU A 392 0.57 -9.23 -23.60
C LEU A 392 0.18 -7.76 -23.88
N ARG A 393 -0.26 -7.44 -25.10
CA ARG A 393 -0.79 -6.11 -25.43
C ARG A 393 -2.07 -5.82 -24.65
N SER A 394 -3.01 -6.77 -24.59
CA SER A 394 -4.25 -6.60 -23.81
C SER A 394 -3.99 -6.36 -22.32
N LEU A 395 -3.01 -7.03 -21.71
CA LEU A 395 -2.58 -6.72 -20.34
C LEU A 395 -2.14 -5.26 -20.20
N GLY A 396 -1.33 -4.78 -21.15
CA GLY A 396 -0.87 -3.39 -21.17
C GLY A 396 -1.99 -2.37 -21.40
N GLU A 397 -2.97 -2.69 -22.24
CA GLU A 397 -4.18 -1.89 -22.46
C GLU A 397 -5.00 -1.75 -21.17
N VAL A 398 -5.15 -2.85 -20.42
CA VAL A 398 -5.84 -2.87 -19.13
C VAL A 398 -5.12 -2.00 -18.08
N MET A 399 -3.79 -2.05 -18.03
CA MET A 399 -2.99 -1.16 -17.16
C MET A 399 -3.20 0.32 -17.54
N SER A 400 -3.14 0.64 -18.83
CA SER A 400 -3.31 2.02 -19.33
C SER A 400 -4.72 2.55 -19.08
N ALA A 401 -5.74 1.69 -19.20
CA ALA A 401 -7.12 2.03 -18.85
C ALA A 401 -7.29 2.31 -17.35
N SER A 402 -6.61 1.56 -16.48
CA SER A 402 -6.53 1.85 -15.05
C SER A 402 -5.91 3.23 -14.80
N HIS A 403 -4.79 3.57 -15.46
CA HIS A 403 -4.18 4.89 -15.33
C HIS A 403 -5.14 6.02 -15.73
N GLN A 404 -5.82 5.86 -16.87
CA GLN A 404 -6.78 6.85 -17.34
C GLN A 404 -7.94 7.02 -16.35
N SER A 405 -8.43 5.93 -15.76
CA SER A 405 -9.46 5.96 -14.71
C SER A 405 -8.99 6.67 -13.44
N CYS A 406 -7.78 6.37 -12.97
CA CYS A 406 -7.16 7.07 -11.84
C CYS A 406 -7.00 8.58 -12.11
N LYS A 407 -6.68 8.96 -13.35
CA LYS A 407 -6.55 10.35 -13.78
C LYS A 407 -7.88 11.08 -13.86
N SER A 408 -8.86 10.54 -14.60
CA SER A 408 -10.08 11.26 -14.98
C SER A 408 -11.25 11.06 -14.03
N LEU A 409 -11.44 9.83 -13.51
CA LEU A 409 -12.55 9.50 -12.62
C LEU A 409 -12.15 9.64 -11.17
N TYR A 410 -10.95 9.16 -10.81
CA TYR A 410 -10.49 9.22 -9.43
C TYR A 410 -9.72 10.48 -9.08
N GLU A 411 -9.15 11.18 -10.07
CA GLU A 411 -8.35 12.39 -9.85
C GLU A 411 -7.28 12.17 -8.77
N CYS A 412 -6.55 11.05 -8.89
CA CYS A 412 -5.40 10.71 -8.07
C CYS A 412 -4.09 10.64 -8.86
N SER A 413 -4.05 11.11 -10.10
CA SER A 413 -2.78 11.35 -10.80
C SER A 413 -2.20 12.73 -10.49
N CYS A 414 -1.09 13.08 -11.13
CA CYS A 414 -0.54 14.44 -11.20
C CYS A 414 0.14 14.66 -12.57
N PRO A 415 0.45 15.91 -12.96
CA PRO A 415 1.07 16.20 -14.26
C PRO A 415 2.38 15.42 -14.51
N GLU A 416 3.15 15.17 -13.46
CA GLU A 416 4.41 14.42 -13.50
C GLU A 416 4.19 12.93 -13.73
N LEU A 417 3.22 12.33 -13.05
CA LEU A 417 2.83 10.93 -13.28
C LEU A 417 2.28 10.74 -14.70
N ASP A 418 1.43 11.65 -15.17
CA ASP A 418 0.87 11.62 -16.51
C ASP A 418 1.98 11.71 -17.56
N ALA A 419 2.89 12.69 -17.43
CA ALA A 419 4.00 12.86 -18.34
C ALA A 419 4.97 11.68 -18.31
N LEU A 420 5.17 11.04 -17.15
CA LEU A 420 6.01 9.86 -17.03
C LEU A 420 5.36 8.62 -17.65
N ALA A 421 4.05 8.45 -17.51
CA ALA A 421 3.28 7.39 -18.17
C ALA A 421 3.29 7.58 -19.70
N ASP A 422 3.07 8.80 -20.18
CA ASP A 422 3.15 9.13 -21.61
C ASP A 422 4.55 8.86 -22.17
N ALA A 423 5.59 9.25 -21.42
CA ALA A 423 6.98 8.95 -21.79
C ALA A 423 7.26 7.44 -21.82
N ALA A 424 6.70 6.67 -20.89
CA ALA A 424 6.81 5.21 -20.88
C ALA A 424 6.14 4.57 -22.11
N MET A 425 4.93 5.01 -22.46
CA MET A 425 4.27 4.55 -23.68
C MET A 425 5.07 4.91 -24.94
N ALA A 426 5.57 6.14 -25.03
CA ALA A 426 6.42 6.58 -26.15
C ALA A 426 7.76 5.83 -26.23
N ALA A 427 8.27 5.32 -25.10
CA ALA A 427 9.49 4.51 -25.02
C ALA A 427 9.27 3.02 -25.32
N GLY A 428 8.05 2.59 -25.64
CA GLY A 428 7.73 1.21 -26.05
C GLY A 428 7.13 0.32 -24.97
N ALA A 429 6.67 0.88 -23.84
CA ALA A 429 5.88 0.09 -22.89
C ALA A 429 4.61 -0.46 -23.55
N LEU A 430 4.23 -1.69 -23.18
CA LEU A 430 2.94 -2.28 -23.56
C LEU A 430 1.79 -1.61 -22.80
N GLY A 431 2.06 -1.18 -21.56
CA GLY A 431 1.14 -0.42 -20.74
C GLY A 431 1.87 0.20 -19.55
N ALA A 432 1.39 1.37 -19.11
CA ALA A 432 1.96 2.09 -17.97
C ALA A 432 0.87 2.73 -17.13
N ARG A 433 1.06 2.72 -15.81
CA ARG A 433 0.14 3.37 -14.85
C ARG A 433 0.84 3.83 -13.61
N LEU A 434 0.29 4.83 -12.93
CA LEU A 434 0.66 5.13 -11.54
C LEU A 434 0.47 3.90 -10.64
N THR A 435 1.25 3.78 -9.58
CA THR A 435 1.10 2.74 -8.56
C THR A 435 1.04 3.33 -7.15
N GLY A 436 0.18 2.76 -6.31
CA GLY A 436 -0.06 3.24 -4.95
C GLY A 436 -1.08 4.39 -4.92
N ALA A 437 -0.98 5.26 -3.92
CA ALA A 437 -2.01 6.28 -3.67
C ALA A 437 -2.10 7.37 -4.77
N GLY A 438 -1.05 7.56 -5.56
CA GLY A 438 -0.98 8.64 -6.54
C GLY A 438 -0.71 10.02 -5.92
N TRP A 439 -1.12 11.07 -6.62
CA TRP A 439 -0.75 12.49 -6.39
C TRP A 439 0.77 12.74 -6.41
N GLY A 440 1.51 11.82 -7.02
CA GLY A 440 2.95 11.73 -7.01
C GLY A 440 3.41 10.28 -6.89
N GLY A 441 4.71 10.08 -6.78
CA GLY A 441 5.33 8.77 -6.63
C GLY A 441 5.64 8.08 -7.94
N CYS A 442 5.42 6.77 -8.01
CA CYS A 442 5.91 5.95 -9.11
C CYS A 442 4.83 5.57 -10.11
N ILE A 443 5.28 5.24 -11.32
CA ILE A 443 4.56 4.39 -12.26
C ILE A 443 5.13 2.97 -12.24
N VAL A 444 4.32 2.03 -12.71
CA VAL A 444 4.74 0.68 -13.13
C VAL A 444 4.40 0.52 -14.61
N ALA A 445 5.36 0.02 -15.39
CA ALA A 445 5.23 -0.21 -16.83
C ALA A 445 5.55 -1.66 -17.19
N LEU A 446 4.76 -2.27 -18.07
CA LEU A 446 5.04 -3.56 -18.67
C LEU A 446 5.87 -3.35 -19.95
N VAL A 447 7.07 -3.90 -20.00
CA VAL A 447 8.06 -3.63 -21.06
C VAL A 447 8.58 -4.95 -21.63
N ARG A 448 8.87 -5.01 -22.93
CA ARG A 448 9.57 -6.16 -23.52
C ARG A 448 10.95 -6.32 -22.91
N LYS A 449 11.29 -7.54 -22.51
CA LYS A 449 12.54 -7.84 -21.79
C LYS A 449 13.79 -7.46 -22.60
N THR A 450 13.74 -7.60 -23.92
CA THR A 450 14.82 -7.21 -24.85
C THR A 450 14.99 -5.70 -24.98
N GLU A 451 13.96 -4.90 -24.65
CA GLU A 451 13.92 -3.45 -24.86
C GLU A 451 14.18 -2.65 -23.58
N VAL A 452 14.29 -3.31 -22.41
CA VAL A 452 14.41 -2.64 -21.08
C VAL A 452 15.50 -1.58 -21.04
N ARG A 453 16.68 -1.88 -21.59
CA ARG A 453 17.80 -0.91 -21.59
C ARG A 453 17.46 0.34 -22.40
N GLN A 454 16.96 0.15 -23.62
CA GLN A 454 16.54 1.24 -24.49
C GLN A 454 15.41 2.05 -23.87
N PHE A 455 14.41 1.37 -23.30
CA PHE A 455 13.30 1.98 -22.57
C PHE A 455 13.82 2.90 -21.46
N MET A 456 14.69 2.39 -20.58
CA MET A 456 15.24 3.19 -19.48
C MET A 456 16.08 4.38 -19.96
N ASP A 457 16.86 4.22 -21.04
CA ASP A 457 17.64 5.32 -21.62
C ASP A 457 16.74 6.40 -22.22
N LEU A 458 15.65 6.01 -22.89
CA LEU A 458 14.65 6.94 -23.40
C LEU A 458 13.98 7.72 -22.27
N ILE A 459 13.54 7.07 -21.18
CA ILE A 459 12.94 7.77 -20.03
C ILE A 459 13.92 8.73 -19.35
N ARG A 460 15.20 8.34 -19.21
CA ARG A 460 16.24 9.27 -18.72
C ARG A 460 16.30 10.52 -19.58
N SER A 461 16.31 10.37 -20.90
CA SER A 461 16.40 11.50 -21.82
C SER A 461 15.12 12.34 -21.90
N SER A 462 13.94 11.72 -21.95
CA SER A 462 12.67 12.37 -22.25
C SER A 462 11.96 12.91 -21.01
N TYR A 463 12.21 12.34 -19.83
CA TYR A 463 11.55 12.77 -18.60
C TYR A 463 12.54 13.37 -17.59
N TYR A 464 13.58 12.63 -17.19
CA TYR A 464 14.48 13.06 -16.10
C TYR A 464 15.39 14.22 -16.50
N ASN A 465 16.06 14.14 -17.65
CA ASN A 465 16.96 15.19 -18.14
C ASN A 465 16.20 16.49 -18.43
N GLN A 466 14.99 16.40 -19.00
CA GLN A 466 14.14 17.57 -19.25
C GLN A 466 13.73 18.30 -17.96
N ARG A 467 13.67 17.58 -16.84
CA ARG A 467 13.34 18.11 -15.50
C ARG A 467 14.57 18.39 -14.63
N GLN A 468 15.78 18.35 -15.21
CA GLN A 468 17.05 18.63 -14.52
C GLN A 468 17.30 17.76 -13.28
N ILE A 469 16.77 16.54 -13.25
CA ILE A 469 17.04 15.59 -12.17
C ILE A 469 18.49 15.11 -12.31
N SER A 470 19.23 15.11 -11.21
CA SER A 470 20.66 14.78 -11.22
C SER A 470 20.90 13.35 -11.72
N THR A 471 22.02 13.10 -12.40
CA THR A 471 22.36 11.75 -12.86
C THR A 471 22.43 10.75 -11.71
N SER A 472 22.91 11.17 -10.53
CA SER A 472 22.95 10.33 -9.33
C SER A 472 21.57 9.93 -8.83
N ASP A 473 20.60 10.86 -8.86
CA ASP A 473 19.23 10.57 -8.44
C ASP A 473 18.51 9.70 -9.49
N ALA A 474 18.71 10.02 -10.77
CA ALA A 474 18.13 9.29 -11.89
C ALA A 474 18.60 7.82 -11.97
N LEU A 475 19.80 7.50 -11.45
CA LEU A 475 20.30 6.12 -11.41
C LEU A 475 19.41 5.19 -10.58
N ASN A 476 18.82 5.68 -9.48
CA ASN A 476 17.95 4.90 -8.60
C ASN A 476 16.46 5.21 -8.80
N ALA A 477 16.13 6.08 -9.75
CA ALA A 477 14.76 6.46 -10.06
C ALA A 477 13.97 5.37 -10.77
N MET A 478 14.67 4.47 -11.45
CA MET A 478 14.07 3.38 -12.21
C MET A 478 14.76 2.06 -11.94
N PHE A 479 13.97 1.01 -11.84
CA PHE A 479 14.48 -0.34 -11.69
C PHE A 479 13.53 -1.36 -12.33
N GLU A 480 14.11 -2.41 -12.88
CA GLU A 480 13.36 -3.61 -13.25
C GLU A 480 12.91 -4.32 -11.97
N SER A 481 11.69 -4.83 -11.97
CA SER A 481 11.10 -5.49 -10.81
C SER A 481 10.44 -6.81 -11.21
N ALA A 482 10.64 -7.82 -10.38
CA ALA A 482 9.94 -9.10 -10.42
C ALA A 482 9.34 -9.39 -9.03
N PRO A 483 8.38 -10.31 -8.90
CA PRO A 483 7.77 -10.61 -7.61
C PRO A 483 8.81 -11.11 -6.59
N ALA A 484 9.02 -10.31 -5.55
CA ALA A 484 9.97 -10.58 -4.47
C ALA A 484 9.31 -11.34 -3.30
N PRO A 485 10.08 -11.97 -2.39
CA PRO A 485 9.54 -12.59 -1.19
C PRO A 485 9.08 -11.54 -0.17
N GLY A 486 8.06 -11.91 0.61
CA GLY A 486 7.51 -11.10 1.71
C GLY A 486 8.46 -10.89 2.88
N ALA A 487 7.89 -10.44 4.01
CA ALA A 487 8.62 -10.10 5.22
C ALA A 487 9.28 -11.32 5.87
N ASP A 488 10.48 -11.14 6.42
CA ASP A 488 11.30 -12.20 7.02
C ASP A 488 12.03 -11.68 8.27
N ILE A 489 12.43 -12.61 9.13
CA ILE A 489 13.18 -12.33 10.37
C ILE A 489 14.56 -13.00 10.29
N TYR A 490 15.61 -12.25 10.57
CA TYR A 490 16.98 -12.74 10.65
C TYR A 490 17.44 -12.75 12.10
N THR A 491 17.99 -13.86 12.60
CA THR A 491 18.42 -13.99 14.00
C THR A 491 19.88 -14.41 14.11
N MET A 492 20.56 -13.95 15.17
CA MET A 492 21.97 -14.26 15.46
C MET A 492 22.22 -15.68 16.02
N GLY A 493 21.21 -16.57 16.00
CA GLY A 493 21.35 -17.93 16.49
C GLY A 493 20.09 -18.76 16.30
N LEU A 494 20.20 -19.83 15.51
CA LEU A 494 19.44 -21.05 15.76
C LEU A 494 20.27 -21.84 16.79
N LYS A 495 19.74 -21.99 18.00
CA LYS A 495 20.15 -23.10 18.87
C LYS A 495 19.05 -24.12 18.87
#